data_AF-A0A2P8IC11-F1
#
_entry.id   AF-A0A2P8IC11-F1
#
_cell.length_a   1.000
_cell.length_b   1.000
_cell.length_c   1.000
_cell.angle_alpha   90.00
_cell.angle_beta   90.00
_cell.angle_gamma   90.00
#
_symmetry.space_group_name_H-M   'P 1'
#
loop_
_entity.id
_entity.type
_entity.pdbx_description
1 polymer ?
#
loop_
_entity_poly.entity_id
_entity_poly.type
_entity_poly.pdbx_seq_one_letter_code
_entity_poly.pdbx_strand_id
1 'polypeptide(L)' 'MSDTTTVGRLRTALGDVRYPADKGRLVDHASRNNADEDTVHALHSIPDGVYTSFDEVVDSAALDPGREA' A
#
# COMPACT_ATOMS: atom_id res chain seq x y z
N MET A 1 -8.56 -15.45 -9.89
CA MET A 1 -8.23 -14.15 -10.51
C MET A 1 -7.05 -13.62 -9.72
N SER A 2 -6.16 -12.81 -10.30
CA SER A 2 -4.93 -12.39 -9.62
C SER A 2 -5.20 -11.15 -8.77
N ASP A 3 -5.55 -11.38 -7.50
CA ASP A 3 -5.77 -10.40 -6.44
C ASP A 3 -4.44 -9.79 -5.94
N THR A 4 -3.55 -9.39 -6.85
CA THR A 4 -2.24 -8.83 -6.48
C THR A 4 -2.13 -7.35 -6.84
N THR A 5 -2.07 -6.49 -5.83
CA THR A 5 -1.70 -5.09 -5.99
C THR A 5 -0.26 -4.97 -6.51
N THR A 6 -0.03 -4.06 -7.47
CA THR A 6 1.31 -3.74 -7.98
C THR A 6 1.84 -2.48 -7.32
N VAL A 7 3.17 -2.40 -7.13
CA VAL A 7 3.88 -1.22 -6.59
C VAL A 7 3.47 0.08 -7.28
N GLY A 8 3.26 0.07 -8.61
CA GLY A 8 2.84 1.26 -9.36
C GLY A 8 1.49 1.83 -8.93
N ARG A 9 0.48 0.97 -8.66
CA ARG A 9 -0.82 1.42 -8.14
C ARG A 9 -0.70 1.92 -6.71
N LEU A 10 0.01 1.18 -5.87
CA LEU A 10 0.28 1.58 -4.48
C LEU A 10 0.99 2.95 -4.44
N ARG A 11 1.94 3.19 -5.34
CA ARG A 11 2.68 4.46 -5.45
C ARG A 11 1.77 5.62 -5.83
N THR A 12 0.83 5.40 -6.75
CA THR A 12 -0.18 6.41 -7.10
C THR A 12 -1.10 6.70 -5.91
N ALA A 13 -1.57 5.66 -5.22
CA ALA A 13 -2.46 5.79 -4.08
C ALA A 13 -1.82 6.51 -2.88
N LEU A 14 -0.51 6.28 -2.66
CA LEU A 14 0.25 6.84 -1.52
C LEU A 14 1.19 7.99 -1.92
N GLY A 15 1.09 8.49 -3.16
CA GLY A 15 2.04 9.47 -3.70
C GLY A 15 2.04 10.82 -2.98
N ASP A 16 0.95 11.16 -2.28
CA ASP A 16 0.78 12.40 -1.51
C ASP A 16 0.87 12.18 0.02
N VAL A 17 1.14 10.95 0.46
CA VAL A 17 1.33 10.66 1.88
C VAL A 17 2.62 11.29 2.38
N ARG A 18 2.50 12.09 3.44
CA ARG A 18 3.66 12.55 4.21
C ARG A 18 4.00 11.53 5.28
N TYR A 19 5.21 10.98 5.20
CA TYR A 19 5.77 10.14 6.23
C TYR A 19 6.37 10.98 7.39
N PRO A 20 6.36 10.48 8.64
CA PRO A 20 5.88 9.16 9.07
C PRO A 20 4.35 9.05 9.09
N ALA A 21 3.83 7.89 8.67
CA ALA A 21 2.39 7.61 8.61
C ALA A 21 2.09 6.21 9.14
N ASP A 22 1.07 6.09 9.98
CA ASP A 22 0.58 4.81 10.47
C ASP A 22 -0.20 4.06 9.38
N LYS A 23 -0.33 2.73 9.52
CA LYS A 23 -1.21 1.91 8.68
C LYS A 23 -2.60 2.52 8.47
N GLY A 24 -3.25 2.99 9.54
CA GLY A 24 -4.57 3.62 9.45
C GLY A 24 -4.58 4.89 8.59
N ARG A 25 -3.51 5.68 8.64
CA ARG A 25 -3.33 6.86 7.78
C ARG A 25 -3.10 6.47 6.33
N LEU A 26 -2.33 5.41 6.07
CA LEU A 26 -2.11 4.88 4.72
C LEU A 26 -3.42 4.39 4.10
N VAL A 27 -4.23 3.64 4.86
CA VAL A 27 -5.54 3.13 4.42
C VAL A 27 -6.55 4.26 4.20
N ASP A 28 -6.67 5.21 5.15
CA ASP A 28 -7.55 6.37 4.98
C ASP A 28 -7.15 7.21 3.77
N HIS A 29 -5.85 7.44 3.57
CA HIS A 29 -5.37 8.21 2.43
C HIS A 29 -5.57 7.47 1.11
N ALA A 30 -5.24 6.18 1.05
CA ALA A 30 -5.47 5.33 -0.13
C ALA A 30 -6.97 5.30 -0.48
N SER A 31 -7.85 5.11 0.51
CA SER A 31 -9.30 5.14 0.31
C SER A 31 -9.78 6.49 -0.22
N ARG A 32 -9.28 7.61 0.33
CA ARG A 32 -9.59 8.97 -0.19
C ARG A 32 -9.10 9.20 -1.61
N ASN A 33 -7.97 8.60 -1.98
CA ASN A 33 -7.39 8.68 -3.32
C ASN A 33 -8.06 7.74 -4.34
N ASN A 34 -9.16 7.07 -3.97
CA ASN A 34 -9.81 6.06 -4.82
C ASN A 34 -8.87 4.91 -5.20
N ALA A 35 -8.01 4.50 -4.26
CA ALA A 35 -7.17 3.33 -4.44
C ALA A 35 -8.04 2.07 -4.62
N ASP A 36 -7.55 1.15 -5.47
CA ASP A 36 -8.22 -0.11 -5.73
C ASP A 36 -8.43 -0.93 -4.44
N GLU A 37 -9.50 -1.74 -4.42
CA GLU A 37 -9.80 -2.63 -3.29
C GLU A 37 -8.63 -3.55 -2.95
N ASP A 38 -7.92 -4.08 -3.95
CA ASP A 38 -6.70 -4.87 -3.75
C ASP A 38 -5.62 -4.09 -2.99
N THR A 39 -5.51 -2.78 -3.24
CA THR A 39 -4.47 -1.93 -2.63
C THR A 39 -4.81 -1.66 -1.18
N VAL A 40 -6.09 -1.36 -0.91
CA VAL A 40 -6.61 -1.20 0.44
C VAL A 40 -6.52 -2.51 1.22
N HIS A 41 -6.80 -3.65 0.58
CA HIS A 41 -6.71 -4.98 1.19
C HIS A 41 -5.26 -5.35 1.55
N ALA A 42 -4.31 -5.08 0.67
CA ALA A 42 -2.88 -5.25 0.94
C ALA A 42 -2.44 -4.39 2.13
N LEU A 43 -2.83 -3.11 2.16
CA LEU A 43 -2.57 -2.20 3.28
C LEU A 43 -3.28 -2.61 4.57
N HIS A 44 -4.39 -3.35 4.50
CA HIS A 44 -5.06 -3.86 5.70
C HIS A 44 -4.39 -5.12 6.25
N SER A 45 -3.68 -5.87 5.39
CA SER A 45 -2.96 -7.10 5.73
C SER A 45 -1.59 -6.86 6.36
N ILE A 46 -1.02 -5.65 6.21
CA ILE A 46 0.25 -5.30 6.86
C ILE A 46 0.10 -5.17 8.39
N PRO A 47 1.16 -5.46 9.17
CA PRO A 47 1.16 -5.22 10.59
C PRO A 47 0.90 -3.74 10.92
N ASP A 48 0.19 -3.49 12.02
CA ASP A 48 0.01 -2.15 12.54
C ASP A 48 1.35 -1.59 13.02
N GLY A 49 1.76 -0.47 12.41
CA GLY A 49 3.04 0.18 12.67
C GLY A 49 3.12 1.57 12.05
N VAL A 50 4.15 2.31 12.44
CA VAL A 50 4.51 3.60 11.84
C VAL A 50 5.46 3.33 10.69
N TYR A 51 5.04 3.69 9.50
CA TYR A 51 5.87 3.62 8.31
C TYR A 51 6.59 4.94 8.12
N THR A 52 7.89 4.88 7.89
CA THR A 52 8.74 6.07 7.71
C THR A 52 9.01 6.37 6.24
N SER A 53 8.75 5.40 5.35
CA SER A 53 9.03 5.49 3.93
C SER A 53 8.07 4.62 3.11
N PHE A 54 7.89 4.96 1.84
CA PHE A 54 7.08 4.16 0.91
C PHE A 54 7.66 2.75 0.70
N ASP A 55 8.99 2.61 0.61
CA ASP A 55 9.65 1.30 0.51
C ASP A 55 9.30 0.37 1.67
N GLU A 56 9.18 0.90 2.88
CA GLU A 56 8.83 0.11 4.08
C GLU A 56 7.38 -0.38 4.02
N VAL A 57 6.48 0.43 3.44
CA VAL A 57 5.09 0.03 3.17
C VAL A 57 5.05 -1.05 2.08
N VAL A 58 5.83 -0.90 1.01
CA VAL A 58 5.94 -1.86 -0.09
C VAL A 58 6.49 -3.20 0.39
N ASP A 59 7.52 -3.18 1.23
CA ASP A 59 8.14 -4.39 1.81
C ASP A 59 7.19 -5.11 2.77
N SER A 60 6.39 -4.34 3.54
CA SER A 60 5.40 -4.89 4.46
C SER A 60 4.10 -5.34 3.80
N ALA A 61 3.68 -4.65 2.74
CA ALA A 61 2.54 -5.05 1.93
C ALA A 61 2.92 -6.36 1.25
N ALA A 62 2.07 -7.37 1.38
CA ALA A 62 2.19 -8.64 0.66
C ALA A 62 1.90 -8.44 -0.84
N LEU A 63 2.64 -7.53 -1.48
CA LEU A 63 2.73 -7.41 -2.91
C LEU A 63 3.42 -8.69 -3.37
N ASP A 64 2.85 -9.47 -4.28
CA ASP A 64 3.67 -10.47 -4.95
C ASP A 64 4.70 -9.71 -5.79
N PRO A 65 6.01 -9.79 -5.48
CA PRO A 65 7.04 -9.46 -6.48
C PRO A 65 7.08 -10.51 -7.60
N GLY A 66 6.20 -11.52 -7.57
CA GLY A 66 6.28 -12.77 -8.34
C GLY A 66 5.70 -12.78 -9.76
N ARG A 67 5.34 -11.63 -10.36
CA ARG A 67 4.97 -11.61 -11.79
C ARG A 67 5.67 -10.52 -12.57
N GLU A 68 6.99 -10.61 -12.62
CA GLU A 68 7.75 -10.16 -13.79
C GLU A 68 7.82 -11.37 -14.75
N ALA A 69 7.13 -11.29 -15.87
CA ALA A 69 7.14 -12.30 -16.94
C ALA A 69 7.49 -11.64 -18.27
#